data_AF-A0A6J7N895-F1
#
_entry.id   AF-A0A6J7N895-F1
#
_cell.length_a   1.000
_cell.length_b   1.000
_cell.length_c   1.000
_cell.angle_alpha   90.00
_cell.angle_beta   90.00
_cell.angle_gamma   90.00
#
_symmetry.space_group_name_H-M   'P 1'
#
loop_
_entity.id
_entity.type
_entity.pdbx_description
1 polymer ?
#
loop_
_entity_poly.entity_id
_entity_poly.type
_entity_poly.pdbx_seq_one_letter_code
_entity_poly.pdbx_strand_id
1 'polypeptide(L)'
;MWLHAVAITEARSAHAPTWMYRFDWEAASPDMGAPHGVDIPFPFTTIDVDSWDTFIEDPEQAMSLASVIQRSWADFANDGIPTLGDTEWPAFDRETRSTAIFGRNITVESDPNGQVRQAWNT
;
A
#
# COMPACT_ATOMS: atom_id res chain seq x y z
N MET A 1 -3.98 -13.02 1.05
CA MET A 1 -4.71 -12.20 0.06
C MET A 1 -3.82 -11.60 -1.04
N TRP A 2 -2.49 -11.60 -0.88
CA TRP A 2 -1.51 -11.05 -1.83
C TRP A 2 -1.56 -11.61 -3.27
N LEU A 3 -1.51 -12.94 -3.45
CA LEU A 3 -1.39 -13.56 -4.77
C LEU A 3 -2.58 -13.23 -5.71
N HIS A 4 -3.80 -13.17 -5.17
CA HIS A 4 -4.97 -12.79 -5.96
C HIS A 4 -4.93 -11.32 -6.38
N ALA A 5 -4.48 -10.42 -5.49
CA ALA A 5 -4.29 -9.01 -5.84
C ALA A 5 -3.28 -8.89 -6.99
N VAL A 6 -2.14 -9.59 -6.91
CA VAL A 6 -1.16 -9.62 -8.01
C VAL A 6 -1.79 -10.10 -9.33
N ALA A 7 -2.54 -11.22 -9.30
CA ALA A 7 -3.17 -11.76 -10.51
C ALA A 7 -4.17 -10.78 -11.15
N ILE A 8 -4.98 -10.09 -10.34
CA ILE A 8 -5.92 -9.06 -10.82
C ILE A 8 -5.15 -7.86 -11.41
N THR A 9 -4.12 -7.38 -10.72
CA THR A 9 -3.29 -6.27 -11.17
C THR A 9 -2.58 -6.60 -12.49
N GLU A 10 -2.00 -7.80 -12.62
CA GLU A 10 -1.37 -8.26 -13.86
C GLU A 10 -2.37 -8.35 -15.01
N ALA A 11 -3.58 -8.86 -14.77
CA ALA A 11 -4.62 -8.91 -15.78
C ALA A 11 -5.04 -7.49 -16.22
N ARG A 12 -5.19 -6.57 -15.26
CA ARG A 12 -5.59 -5.18 -15.54
C ARG A 12 -4.51 -4.38 -16.26
N SER A 13 -3.23 -4.57 -15.91
CA SER A 13 -2.11 -3.79 -16.45
C SER A 13 -1.89 -4.00 -17.95
N ALA A 14 -2.37 -5.11 -18.51
CA ALA A 14 -2.38 -5.34 -19.95
C ALA A 14 -3.35 -4.41 -20.73
N HIS A 15 -4.24 -3.71 -20.02
CA HIS A 15 -5.34 -2.96 -20.63
C HIS A 15 -5.42 -1.50 -20.19
N ALA A 16 -4.83 -1.14 -19.05
CA ALA A 16 -4.78 0.23 -18.57
C ALA A 16 -3.62 0.44 -17.59
N PRO A 17 -3.14 1.69 -17.43
CA PRO A 17 -2.31 2.07 -16.30
C PRO A 17 -2.90 1.54 -14.99
N THR A 18 -2.05 0.89 -14.20
CA THR A 18 -2.44 0.20 -12.97
C THR A 18 -1.35 0.46 -11.94
N TRP A 19 -1.71 0.62 -10.67
CA TRP A 19 -0.77 0.85 -9.58
C TRP A 19 -1.07 -0.14 -8.47
N MET A 20 -0.03 -0.65 -7.81
CA MET A 20 -0.15 -1.63 -6.74
C MET A 20 0.59 -1.11 -5.51
N TYR A 21 -0.01 -1.27 -4.33
CA TYR A 21 0.66 -1.02 -3.06
C TYR A 21 0.47 -2.20 -2.09
N ARG A 22 1.36 -2.27 -1.10
CA ARG A 22 1.26 -3.12 0.10
C ARG A 22 1.28 -2.22 1.33
N PHE A 23 0.48 -2.55 2.33
CA PHE A 23 0.43 -1.82 3.58
C PHE A 23 1.14 -2.63 4.68
N ASP A 24 2.24 -2.08 5.19
CA ASP A 24 3.21 -2.70 6.09
C ASP A 24 3.31 -1.93 7.42
N TRP A 25 2.33 -1.11 7.76
CA TRP A 25 2.27 -0.48 9.07
C TRP A 25 2.05 -1.54 10.16
N GLU A 26 3.05 -1.76 11.00
CA GLU A 26 2.95 -2.67 12.13
C GLU A 26 2.03 -2.10 13.22
N ALA A 27 1.05 -2.90 13.62
CA ALA A 27 0.12 -2.56 14.67
C ALA A 27 0.79 -2.54 16.06
N ALA A 28 0.14 -1.88 17.02
CA ALA A 28 0.67 -1.70 18.38
C ALA A 28 0.96 -3.00 19.14
N SER A 29 0.19 -4.06 18.86
CA SER A 29 0.56 -5.37 19.40
C SER A 29 1.73 -5.93 18.61
N PRO A 30 2.90 -6.17 19.24
CA PRO A 30 3.92 -7.00 18.61
C PRO A 30 3.26 -8.34 18.26
N ASP A 31 3.61 -8.89 17.09
CA ASP A 31 3.04 -10.11 16.49
C ASP A 31 1.79 -9.96 15.61
N MET A 32 1.11 -8.80 15.57
CA MET A 32 -0.02 -8.61 14.65
C MET A 32 0.40 -8.22 13.22
N GLY A 33 1.60 -7.68 13.04
CA GLY A 33 2.02 -7.09 11.76
C GLY A 33 1.03 -6.01 11.32
N ALA A 34 0.67 -5.97 10.03
CA ALA A 34 -0.43 -5.14 9.53
C ALA A 34 -1.73 -5.97 9.45
N PRO A 35 -2.60 -5.98 10.48
CA PRO A 35 -3.83 -6.75 10.46
C PRO A 35 -4.82 -6.22 9.43
N HIS A 36 -5.74 -7.10 8.99
CA HIS A 36 -6.76 -6.72 8.03
C HIS A 36 -7.60 -5.53 8.52
N GLY A 37 -7.68 -4.48 7.70
CA GLY A 37 -8.47 -3.27 7.97
C GLY A 37 -7.71 -2.15 8.70
N VAL A 38 -6.45 -2.37 9.11
CA VAL A 38 -5.66 -1.32 9.78
C VAL A 38 -5.28 -0.16 8.86
N ASP A 39 -5.36 -0.36 7.54
CA ASP A 39 -5.12 0.65 6.52
C ASP A 39 -6.28 1.63 6.34
N ILE A 40 -7.49 1.29 6.81
CA ILE A 40 -8.71 2.08 6.61
C ILE A 40 -8.59 3.54 7.06
N PRO A 41 -8.10 3.89 8.26
CA PRO A 41 -8.10 5.29 8.70
C PRO A 41 -7.10 6.18 7.96
N PHE A 42 -6.14 5.60 7.24
CA PHE A 42 -5.07 6.35 6.57
C PHE A 42 -5.55 7.18 5.37
N PRO A 43 -6.23 6.63 4.34
CA PRO A 43 -6.71 7.43 3.22
C PRO A 43 -7.75 8.49 3.63
N PHE A 44 -8.45 8.28 4.76
CA PHE A 44 -9.46 9.22 5.26
C PHE A 44 -8.92 10.21 6.31
N THR A 45 -7.63 10.12 6.67
CA THR A 45 -7.02 10.95 7.73
C THR A 45 -7.82 10.95 9.04
N THR A 46 -8.33 9.79 9.45
CA THR A 46 -9.13 9.61 10.67
C THR A 46 -8.37 8.83 11.73
N ILE A 47 -7.05 9.05 11.81
CA ILE A 47 -6.14 8.36 12.73
C ILE A 47 -6.47 8.70 14.20
N ASP A 48 -7.01 9.89 14.43
CA ASP A 48 -7.37 10.46 15.74
C ASP A 48 -8.78 10.10 16.22
N VAL A 49 -9.53 9.31 15.45
CA VAL A 49 -10.86 8.83 15.85
C VAL A 49 -10.74 7.66 16.83
N ASP A 50 -11.60 7.65 17.84
CA ASP A 50 -11.68 6.60 18.86
C ASP A 50 -11.72 5.18 18.23
N SER A 51 -11.08 4.21 18.89
CA SER A 51 -10.97 2.77 18.53
C SER A 51 -9.76 2.36 17.67
N TRP A 52 -8.96 3.31 17.16
CA TRP A 52 -7.73 3.00 16.43
C TRP A 52 -6.48 2.90 17.32
N ASP A 53 -6.55 3.42 18.54
CA ASP A 53 -5.48 3.47 19.54
C ASP A 53 -4.89 2.11 19.91
N THR A 54 -5.69 1.03 19.79
CA THR A 54 -5.20 -0.35 20.01
C THR A 54 -4.42 -0.91 18.82
N PHE A 55 -4.53 -0.29 17.64
CA PHE A 55 -3.88 -0.76 16.41
C PHE A 55 -2.80 0.19 15.91
N ILE A 56 -2.92 1.49 16.14
CA ILE A 56 -2.02 2.51 15.61
C ILE A 56 -1.23 3.11 16.77
N GLU A 57 0.06 2.79 16.83
CA GLU A 57 1.00 3.52 17.67
C GLU A 57 1.45 4.81 16.99
N ASP A 58 2.07 5.72 17.74
CA ASP A 58 2.66 6.94 17.18
C ASP A 58 1.71 7.67 16.20
N PRO A 59 0.60 8.24 16.72
CA PRO A 59 -0.41 8.87 15.89
C PRO A 59 0.14 10.03 15.04
N GLU A 60 1.23 10.67 15.45
CA GLU A 60 1.90 11.72 14.68
C GLU A 60 2.57 11.16 13.42
N GLN A 61 3.35 10.08 13.56
CA GLN A 61 3.93 9.41 12.39
C GLN A 61 2.84 8.77 11.51
N ALA A 62 1.82 8.17 12.12
CA ALA A 62 0.69 7.60 11.38
C ALA A 62 -0.07 8.68 10.60
N MET A 63 -0.27 9.87 11.17
CA MET A 63 -0.88 11.01 10.47
C MET A 63 0.00 11.53 9.32
N SER A 64 1.33 11.47 9.48
CA SER A 64 2.27 11.81 8.40
C SER A 64 2.14 10.82 7.23
N LEU A 65 2.07 9.52 7.49
CA LEU A 65 1.79 8.51 6.46
C LEU A 65 0.39 8.69 5.85
N ALA A 66 -0.63 8.93 6.67
CA ALA A 66 -2.00 9.17 6.24
C ALA A 66 -2.10 10.34 5.26
N SER A 67 -1.36 11.42 5.51
CA SER A 67 -1.29 12.58 4.61
C SER A 67 -0.73 12.22 3.23
N VAL A 68 0.28 11.34 3.17
CA VAL A 68 0.81 10.85 1.89
C VAL A 68 -0.20 9.96 1.18
N ILE A 69 -0.80 8.98 1.88
CA ILE A 69 -1.77 8.04 1.28
C ILE A 69 -3.02 8.78 0.78
N GLN A 70 -3.55 9.71 1.58
CA GLN A 70 -4.68 10.55 1.18
C GLN A 70 -4.34 11.34 -0.09
N ARG A 71 -3.14 11.91 -0.18
CA ARG A 71 -2.71 12.63 -1.38
C ARG A 71 -2.61 11.69 -2.59
N SER A 72 -2.00 10.52 -2.43
CA SER A 72 -1.91 9.50 -3.49
C SER A 72 -3.30 9.12 -4.02
N TRP A 73 -4.27 8.90 -3.13
CA TRP A 73 -5.65 8.57 -3.49
C TRP A 73 -6.37 9.74 -4.18
N ALA A 74 -6.18 10.97 -3.69
CA ALA A 74 -6.77 12.16 -4.29
C ALA A 74 -6.23 12.43 -5.70
N ASP A 75 -4.91 12.31 -5.91
CA ASP A 75 -4.28 12.49 -7.22
C ASP A 75 -4.74 11.39 -8.19
N PHE A 76 -4.78 10.13 -7.75
CA PHE A 76 -5.35 9.03 -8.54
C PHE A 76 -6.82 9.29 -8.93
N ALA A 77 -7.64 9.81 -8.02
CA ALA A 77 -9.03 10.14 -8.33
C ALA A 77 -9.16 11.31 -9.32
N ASN A 78 -8.20 12.24 -9.32
CA ASN A 78 -8.21 13.43 -10.16
C ASN A 78 -7.83 13.13 -11.62
N ASP A 79 -6.72 12.44 -11.86
CA ASP A 79 -6.19 12.22 -13.21
C ASP A 79 -5.72 10.78 -13.49
N GLY A 80 -5.91 9.89 -12.51
CA GLY A 80 -5.49 8.50 -12.60
C GLY A 80 -4.04 8.25 -12.20
N ILE A 81 -3.22 9.26 -11.89
CA ILE A 81 -1.80 9.08 -11.57
C ILE A 81 -1.56 9.36 -10.08
N PRO A 82 -1.31 8.35 -9.24
CA PRO A 82 -0.99 8.58 -7.83
C PRO A 82 0.42 9.17 -7.68
N THR A 83 0.56 10.08 -6.73
CA THR A 83 1.88 10.56 -6.27
C THR A 83 2.35 9.73 -5.07
N LEU A 84 3.66 9.75 -4.78
CA LEU A 84 4.23 9.07 -3.61
C LEU A 84 5.26 9.97 -2.91
N GLY A 85 4.81 11.16 -2.49
CA GLY A 85 5.70 12.21 -1.99
C GLY A 85 6.77 12.55 -3.04
N ASP A 86 8.03 12.51 -2.62
CA ASP A 86 9.19 12.75 -3.51
C ASP A 86 9.71 11.48 -4.21
N THR A 87 9.06 10.33 -4.00
CA THR A 87 9.45 9.05 -4.60
C THR A 87 8.66 8.79 -5.87
N GLU A 88 9.31 8.28 -6.91
CA GLU A 88 8.63 7.83 -8.12
C GLU A 88 7.86 6.53 -7.83
N TRP A 89 6.59 6.47 -8.25
CA TRP A 89 5.77 5.26 -8.22
C TRP A 89 5.42 4.83 -9.65
N PRO A 90 6.22 3.94 -10.26
CA PRO A 90 5.98 3.48 -11.62
C PRO A 90 4.63 2.74 -11.74
N ALA A 91 4.00 2.86 -12.91
CA ALA A 91 2.86 2.03 -13.24
C ALA A 91 3.28 0.55 -13.24
N PHE A 92 2.41 -0.30 -12.74
CA PHE A 92 2.64 -1.74 -12.60
C PHE A 92 2.78 -2.41 -13.97
N ASP A 93 3.86 -3.18 -14.13
CA ASP A 93 4.08 -4.08 -15.26
C ASP A 93 4.44 -5.51 -14.79
N ARG A 94 4.42 -6.48 -15.71
CA ARG A 94 4.69 -7.90 -15.40
C ARG A 94 6.18 -8.24 -15.29
N GLU A 95 7.09 -7.36 -15.68
CA GLU A 95 8.52 -7.56 -15.57
C GLU A 95 8.99 -7.18 -14.16
N THR A 96 8.70 -5.94 -13.75
CA THR A 96 9.15 -5.35 -12.49
C THR A 96 8.18 -5.58 -11.34
N ARG A 97 6.87 -5.62 -11.62
CA ARG A 97 5.81 -5.66 -10.60
C ARG A 97 6.00 -4.61 -9.51
N SER A 98 6.41 -3.40 -9.91
CA SER A 98 6.64 -2.29 -8.98
C SER A 98 5.45 -2.08 -8.05
N THR A 99 5.74 -2.09 -6.75
CA THR A 99 4.72 -1.98 -5.71
C THR A 99 5.16 -0.97 -4.66
N ALA A 100 4.33 0.04 -4.39
CA ALA A 100 4.58 0.95 -3.28
C ALA A 100 4.36 0.25 -1.94
N ILE A 101 5.23 0.50 -0.97
CA ILE A 101 5.13 -0.05 0.37
C ILE A 101 4.83 1.11 1.32
N PHE A 102 3.64 1.05 1.93
CA PHE A 102 3.20 2.01 2.94
C PHE A 102 3.45 1.43 4.33
N GLY A 103 4.55 1.82 4.97
CA GLY A 103 4.84 1.48 6.36
C GLY A 103 5.49 2.65 7.09
N ARG A 104 6.31 2.36 8.11
CA ARG A 104 7.09 3.38 8.83
C ARG A 104 7.98 4.21 7.90
N ASN A 105 8.44 3.59 6.83
CA ASN A 105 9.08 4.23 5.69
C ASN A 105 8.26 3.94 4.43
N ILE A 106 8.23 4.89 3.51
CA ILE A 106 7.60 4.73 2.21
C ILE A 106 8.69 4.34 1.20
N THR A 107 8.49 3.21 0.53
CA THR A 107 9.42 2.71 -0.49
C THR A 107 8.66 2.19 -1.70
N VAL A 108 9.38 1.88 -2.78
CA VAL A 108 8.86 1.11 -3.91
C VAL A 108 9.73 -0.13 -4.08
N GLU A 109 9.12 -1.30 -4.05
CA GLU A 109 9.79 -2.60 -4.20
C GLU A 109 9.49 -3.22 -5.57
N SER A 110 10.46 -3.94 -6.12
CA SER A 110 10.33 -4.73 -7.35
C SER A 110 10.00 -6.19 -6.99
N ASP A 111 8.89 -6.71 -7.53
CA ASP A 111 8.32 -8.04 -7.29
C ASP A 111 8.35 -8.50 -5.81
N PRO A 112 7.74 -7.75 -4.87
CA PRO A 112 7.65 -8.18 -3.49
C PRO A 112 7.00 -9.56 -3.36
N ASN A 113 7.62 -10.44 -2.57
CA ASN A 113 7.21 -11.85 -2.42
C ASN A 113 7.21 -12.65 -3.75
N GLY A 114 8.04 -12.27 -4.72
CA GLY A 114 8.13 -12.95 -6.03
C GLY A 114 8.40 -14.45 -5.94
N GLN A 115 9.25 -14.90 -5.00
CA GLN A 115 9.49 -16.34 -4.76
C GLN A 115 8.23 -17.09 -4.35
N VAL A 116 7.39 -16.48 -3.49
CA VAL A 116 6.10 -17.05 -3.09
C VAL A 116 5.18 -17.12 -4.30
N ARG A 117 5.06 -16.03 -5.07
CA ARG A 117 4.25 -16.02 -6.30
C ARG A 117 4.65 -17.12 -7.28
N GLN A 118 5.94 -17.34 -7.47
CA GLN A 118 6.45 -18.40 -8.37
C GLN A 118 6.13 -19.80 -7.84
N ALA A 119 6.30 -20.05 -6.54
CA ALA A 119 6.02 -21.35 -5.93
C ALA A 119 4.55 -21.79 -6.04
N TRP A 120 3.62 -20.84 -6.10
CA TRP A 120 2.19 -21.12 -6.21
C TRP A 120 1.67 -21.14 -7.67
N ASN A 121 2.53 -20.84 -8.65
CA ASN A 121 2.23 -20.88 -10.08
C ASN A 121 2.73 -22.17 -10.76
N THR A 122 3.02 -23.22 -9.97
CA THR A 122 3.34 -24.57 -10.46
C THR A 122 2.11 -25.36 -10.87
#